data_AF-A0A1M3N633-F1
#
_entry.id   AF-A0A1M3N633-F1
#
_cell.length_a   1.000
_cell.length_b   1.000
_cell.length_c   1.000
_cell.angle_alpha   90.00
_cell.angle_beta   90.00
_cell.angle_gamma   90.00
#
_symmetry.space_group_name_H-M   'P 1'
#
loop_
_entity.id
_entity.type
_entity.pdbx_description
1 polymer ?
#
loop_
_entity_poly.entity_id
_entity_poly.type
_entity_poly.pdbx_seq_one_letter_code
_entity_poly.pdbx_strand_id
1 'polypeptide(L)'
;MTTPRDPCEKRSMSRGTRIAVVVAGLLSLVAARAEAAPQVSAGLTTGAGLTDLRASNGPRLAYHLGGRLDVLLLRDRAGTMALGPYVDVATAAFDTFESGGGIEWLVPAGDTAFIFSAGAFARSSRFGWEPGAAGTIFWGSRSFNYHSTYSLGLGLFLQGRYGLAGEGRQSDAILGVQIDLQYLALPFLFAYEAITR
;
A
#
# COMPACT_ATOMS: atom_id res chain seq x y z
N MET A 1 6.51 -24.38 -66.50
CA MET A 1 6.65 -25.06 -65.20
C MET A 1 6.65 -24.00 -64.11
N THR A 2 5.51 -23.78 -63.47
CA THR A 2 5.30 -22.75 -62.42
C THR A 2 5.39 -23.40 -61.04
N THR A 3 6.29 -22.90 -60.20
CA THR A 3 6.55 -23.34 -58.82
C THR A 3 5.41 -22.97 -57.85
N PRO A 4 5.20 -23.73 -56.76
CA PRO A 4 4.10 -23.50 -55.82
C PRO A 4 4.46 -22.45 -54.74
N ARG A 5 3.45 -21.75 -54.22
CA ARG A 5 3.55 -20.74 -53.14
C ARG A 5 3.62 -21.40 -51.76
N ASP A 6 4.48 -20.86 -50.90
CA ASP A 6 4.66 -21.27 -49.51
C ASP A 6 3.43 -20.99 -48.61
N PRO A 7 3.20 -21.80 -47.55
CA PRO A 7 2.06 -21.64 -46.65
C PRO A 7 2.28 -20.54 -45.59
N CYS A 8 1.19 -19.80 -45.35
CA CYS A 8 1.04 -18.73 -44.37
C CYS A 8 1.48 -19.13 -42.94
N GLU A 9 2.54 -18.51 -42.44
CA GLU A 9 3.08 -18.66 -41.10
C GLU A 9 2.14 -18.01 -40.06
N LYS A 10 1.43 -18.82 -39.29
CA LYS A 10 0.63 -18.35 -38.14
C LYS A 10 1.57 -17.96 -36.99
N ARG A 11 1.86 -16.66 -36.88
CA ARG A 11 2.70 -16.09 -35.81
C ARG A 11 2.05 -16.32 -34.43
N SER A 12 2.59 -17.26 -33.66
CA SER A 12 2.18 -17.51 -32.27
C SER A 12 2.65 -16.38 -31.37
N MET A 13 1.71 -15.65 -30.75
CA MET A 13 2.03 -14.61 -29.76
C MET A 13 2.68 -15.21 -28.51
N SER A 14 3.86 -14.68 -28.16
CA SER A 14 4.63 -15.07 -26.98
C SER A 14 3.84 -14.89 -25.68
N ARG A 15 4.15 -15.69 -24.63
CA ARG A 15 3.52 -15.57 -23.31
C ARG A 15 3.65 -14.16 -22.73
N GLY A 16 4.78 -13.47 -22.96
CA GLY A 16 5.01 -12.09 -22.51
C GLY A 16 4.07 -11.09 -23.17
N THR A 17 3.81 -11.24 -24.47
CA THR A 17 2.85 -10.39 -25.21
C THR A 17 1.43 -10.59 -24.71
N ARG A 18 1.05 -11.83 -24.34
CA ARG A 18 -0.28 -12.12 -23.77
C ARG A 18 -0.47 -11.46 -22.40
N ILE A 19 0.54 -11.50 -21.54
CA ILE A 19 0.52 -10.83 -20.23
C ILE A 19 0.40 -9.31 -20.41
N ALA A 20 1.19 -8.72 -21.30
CA ALA A 20 1.13 -7.29 -21.58
C ALA A 20 -0.24 -6.84 -22.11
N VAL A 21 -0.88 -7.64 -22.97
CA VAL A 21 -2.24 -7.37 -23.47
C VAL A 21 -3.29 -7.48 -22.36
N VAL A 22 -3.17 -8.44 -21.45
CA VAL A 22 -4.08 -8.57 -20.30
C VAL A 22 -3.91 -7.41 -19.31
N VAL A 23 -2.66 -7.01 -19.01
CA VAL A 23 -2.39 -5.85 -18.14
C VAL A 23 -2.88 -4.56 -18.78
N ALA A 24 -2.61 -4.35 -20.07
CA ALA A 24 -3.11 -3.18 -20.81
C ALA A 24 -4.64 -3.17 -20.92
N GLY A 25 -5.28 -4.34 -21.08
CA GLY A 25 -6.74 -4.49 -21.08
C GLY A 25 -7.38 -4.25 -19.72
N LEU A 26 -6.73 -4.68 -18.63
CA LEU A 26 -7.16 -4.36 -17.27
C LEU A 26 -7.01 -2.86 -16.98
N LEU A 27 -5.92 -2.24 -17.44
CA LEU A 27 -5.70 -0.78 -17.31
C LEU A 27 -6.72 0.03 -18.11
N SER A 28 -7.18 -0.45 -19.27
CA SER A 28 -8.18 0.26 -20.08
C SER A 28 -9.61 0.16 -19.53
N LEU A 29 -9.94 -0.92 -18.80
CA LEU A 29 -11.22 -1.04 -18.08
C LEU A 29 -11.33 -0.08 -16.88
N VAL A 30 -10.20 0.34 -16.30
CA VAL A 30 -10.15 1.35 -15.22
C VAL A 30 -10.34 2.78 -15.76
N ALA A 31 -10.11 3.01 -17.05
CA ALA A 31 -10.26 4.32 -17.69
C ALA A 31 -11.71 4.66 -18.09
N ALA A 32 -12.67 3.75 -17.91
CA ALA A 32 -14.08 4.07 -18.08
C ALA A 32 -14.49 5.07 -16.98
N ARG A 33 -14.84 6.29 -17.40
CA ARG A 33 -15.20 7.42 -16.55
C ARG A 33 -16.25 7.06 -15.49
N ALA A 34 -15.79 6.70 -14.30
CA ALA A 34 -16.54 6.92 -13.08
C ALA A 34 -16.28 8.38 -12.66
N GLU A 35 -17.34 9.09 -12.31
CA GLU A 35 -17.35 10.41 -11.68
C GLU A 35 -16.74 10.39 -10.26
N ALA A 36 -15.69 9.58 -10.06
CA ALA A 36 -15.00 9.41 -8.80
C ALA A 36 -13.76 10.30 -8.80
N ALA A 37 -13.65 11.17 -7.79
CA ALA A 37 -12.46 11.98 -7.59
C ALA A 37 -11.40 11.14 -6.84
N PRO A 38 -10.27 10.79 -7.47
CA PRO A 38 -9.22 10.03 -6.79
C PRO A 38 -8.63 10.87 -5.65
N GLN A 39 -8.47 10.23 -4.49
CA GLN A 39 -7.92 10.85 -3.27
C GLN A 39 -6.61 10.14 -2.92
N VAL A 40 -5.50 10.82 -3.15
CA VAL A 40 -4.14 10.35 -2.87
C VAL A 40 -3.76 10.70 -1.44
N SER A 41 -3.06 9.81 -0.76
CA SER A 41 -2.54 10.05 0.59
C SER A 41 -1.13 9.50 0.74
N ALA A 42 -0.36 10.15 1.60
CA ALA A 42 0.97 9.70 1.99
C ALA A 42 1.14 9.87 3.49
N GLY A 43 1.44 8.79 4.21
CA GLY A 43 1.56 8.80 5.66
C GLY A 43 2.85 8.15 6.16
N LEU A 44 3.39 8.69 7.25
CA LEU A 44 4.37 8.04 8.10
C LEU A 44 3.64 7.15 9.11
N THR A 45 4.07 5.91 9.23
CA THR A 45 3.60 4.97 10.26
C THR A 45 4.70 4.78 11.30
N THR A 46 4.34 4.88 12.58
CA THR A 46 5.27 4.64 13.69
C THR A 46 4.54 3.96 14.84
N GLY A 47 5.21 3.07 15.57
CA GLY A 47 4.61 2.35 16.67
C GLY A 47 5.48 1.26 17.26
N ALA A 48 4.82 0.26 17.82
CA ALA A 48 5.47 -0.91 18.42
C ALA A 48 4.96 -2.20 17.77
N GLY A 49 5.87 -3.12 17.52
CA GLY A 49 5.60 -4.46 17.01
C GLY A 49 5.99 -5.52 18.03
N LEU A 50 5.15 -6.55 18.16
CA LEU A 50 5.52 -7.84 18.71
C LEU A 50 5.91 -8.73 17.54
N THR A 51 7.21 -8.99 17.38
CA THR A 51 7.75 -9.83 16.31
C THR A 51 7.97 -11.26 16.78
N ASP A 52 8.12 -12.18 15.83
CA ASP A 52 8.48 -13.58 16.10
C ASP A 52 7.46 -14.30 17.00
N LEU A 53 6.17 -13.99 16.88
CA LEU A 53 5.09 -14.54 17.72
C LEU A 53 4.99 -16.08 17.69
N ARG A 54 5.59 -16.72 16.67
CA ARG A 54 5.62 -18.19 16.49
C ARG A 54 6.96 -18.82 16.85
N ALA A 55 7.98 -18.03 17.18
CA ALA A 55 9.31 -18.53 17.45
C ALA A 55 9.41 -19.04 18.91
N SER A 56 10.26 -20.05 19.13
CA SER A 56 10.44 -20.68 20.43
C SER A 56 11.11 -19.78 21.47
N ASN A 57 11.82 -18.75 21.03
CA ASN A 57 12.47 -17.75 21.86
C ASN A 57 11.54 -16.58 22.29
N GLY A 58 10.24 -16.71 22.04
CA GLY A 58 9.19 -15.79 22.50
C GLY A 58 9.06 -14.53 21.64
N PRO A 59 7.99 -13.76 21.87
CA PRO A 59 7.76 -12.53 21.12
C PRO A 59 8.78 -11.47 21.52
N ARG A 60 9.36 -10.78 20.53
CA ARG A 60 10.28 -9.67 20.77
C ARG A 60 9.57 -8.34 20.54
N LEU A 61 9.84 -7.37 21.40
CA LEU A 61 9.38 -5.99 21.17
C LEU A 61 10.33 -5.31 20.19
N ALA A 62 9.77 -4.74 19.12
CA ALA A 62 10.49 -3.97 18.12
C ALA A 62 9.80 -2.63 17.88
N TYR A 63 10.59 -1.59 17.60
CA TYR A 63 10.06 -0.33 17.12
C TYR A 63 9.65 -0.46 15.65
N HIS A 64 8.47 0.04 15.28
CA HIS A 64 7.99 0.08 13.91
C HIS A 64 8.17 1.49 13.34
N LEU A 65 8.77 1.57 12.15
CA LEU A 65 8.78 2.78 11.34
C LEU A 65 8.52 2.40 9.89
N GLY A 66 7.60 3.10 9.23
CA GLY A 66 7.33 2.89 7.82
C GLY A 66 6.66 4.07 7.14
N GLY A 67 6.54 4.01 5.83
CA GLY A 67 5.75 4.92 5.01
C GLY A 67 4.66 4.16 4.28
N ARG A 68 3.50 4.79 4.10
CA ARG A 68 2.36 4.26 3.34
C ARG A 68 1.92 5.29 2.31
N LEU A 69 1.66 4.83 1.10
CA LEU A 69 1.09 5.60 0.01
C LEU A 69 -0.16 4.87 -0.47
N ASP A 70 -1.26 5.60 -0.67
CA ASP A 70 -2.52 5.03 -1.10
C ASP A 70 -3.28 5.97 -2.03
N VAL A 71 -4.15 5.38 -2.83
CA VAL A 71 -5.07 6.12 -3.70
C VAL A 71 -6.46 5.55 -3.54
N LEU A 72 -7.35 6.31 -2.91
CA LEU A 72 -8.75 5.93 -2.76
C LEU A 72 -9.55 6.36 -3.99
N LEU A 73 -10.24 5.40 -4.58
CA LEU A 73 -11.11 5.56 -5.73
C LEU A 73 -12.58 5.37 -5.30
N LEU A 74 -13.48 5.63 -6.24
CA LEU A 74 -14.94 5.45 -6.08
C LEU A 74 -15.59 6.40 -5.04
N ARG A 75 -14.91 7.50 -4.70
CA ARG A 75 -15.44 8.56 -3.84
C ARG A 75 -15.88 9.79 -4.63
N ASP A 76 -16.98 10.36 -4.18
CA ASP A 76 -17.59 11.59 -4.66
C ASP A 76 -17.76 12.64 -3.55
N ARG A 77 -17.86 12.22 -2.28
CA ARG A 77 -18.07 13.10 -1.13
C ARG A 77 -17.57 12.49 0.19
N ALA A 78 -17.63 13.26 1.28
CA ALA A 78 -17.46 12.74 2.62
C ALA A 78 -18.56 11.73 2.98
N GLY A 79 -18.24 10.69 3.75
CA GLY A 79 -19.20 9.69 4.17
C GLY A 79 -19.53 8.59 3.13
N THR A 80 -18.83 8.54 1.99
CA THR A 80 -18.93 7.41 1.04
C THR A 80 -17.76 6.43 1.18
N MET A 81 -18.05 5.16 0.90
CA MET A 81 -17.04 4.09 0.88
C MET A 81 -16.05 4.31 -0.27
N ALA A 82 -14.85 3.74 -0.12
CA ALA A 82 -13.80 3.86 -1.13
C ALA A 82 -12.98 2.60 -1.22
N LEU A 83 -12.41 2.33 -2.39
CA LEU A 83 -11.49 1.22 -2.61
C LEU A 83 -10.24 1.73 -3.33
N GLY A 84 -9.08 1.20 -2.98
CA GLY A 84 -7.84 1.74 -3.51
C GLY A 84 -6.66 0.78 -3.43
N PRO A 85 -5.68 0.89 -4.34
CA PRO A 85 -4.39 0.28 -4.12
C PRO A 85 -3.62 1.04 -3.04
N TYR A 86 -2.74 0.33 -2.34
CA TYR A 86 -1.72 0.92 -1.49
C TYR A 86 -0.36 0.27 -1.74
N VAL A 87 0.68 1.01 -1.40
CA VAL A 87 2.04 0.50 -1.24
C VAL A 87 2.59 0.98 0.10
N ASP A 88 3.44 0.17 0.71
CA ASP A 88 4.12 0.54 1.95
C ASP A 88 5.58 0.09 1.96
N VAL A 89 6.35 0.76 2.79
CA VAL A 89 7.71 0.38 3.16
C VAL A 89 7.83 0.49 4.67
N ALA A 90 8.55 -0.43 5.31
CA ALA A 90 8.67 -0.45 6.75
C ALA A 90 10.00 -1.08 7.19
N THR A 91 10.34 -0.81 8.44
CA THR A 91 11.46 -1.39 9.16
C THR A 91 10.97 -1.82 10.53
N ALA A 92 11.44 -2.97 11.02
CA ALA A 92 11.37 -3.34 12.42
C ALA A 92 12.73 -3.02 13.04
N ALA A 93 12.78 -2.33 14.18
CA ALA A 93 14.01 -1.98 14.90
C ALA A 93 15.16 -1.37 14.05
N PHE A 94 14.86 -0.85 12.84
CA PHE A 94 15.82 -0.45 11.82
C PHE A 94 16.77 -1.56 11.31
N ASP A 95 16.45 -2.84 11.55
CA ASP A 95 17.26 -3.98 11.12
C ASP A 95 16.71 -4.67 9.86
N THR A 96 15.40 -4.58 9.62
CA THR A 96 14.76 -5.07 8.40
C THR A 96 14.38 -3.95 7.46
N PHE A 97 14.27 -4.30 6.18
CA PHE A 97 13.56 -3.52 5.19
C PHE A 97 12.44 -4.38 4.60
N GLU A 98 11.21 -3.89 4.69
CA GLU A 98 10.01 -4.56 4.23
C GLU A 98 9.31 -3.65 3.23
N SER A 99 9.00 -4.14 2.04
CA SER A 99 8.20 -3.42 1.06
C SER A 99 6.97 -4.22 0.70
N GLY A 100 5.82 -3.57 0.60
CA GLY A 100 4.55 -4.23 0.39
C GLY A 100 3.57 -3.39 -0.38
N GLY A 101 2.42 -4.01 -0.61
CA GLY A 101 1.30 -3.37 -1.29
C GLY A 101 0.11 -4.30 -1.42
N GLY A 102 -1.03 -3.72 -1.72
CA GLY A 102 -2.27 -4.45 -1.82
C GLY A 102 -3.46 -3.55 -2.08
N ILE A 103 -4.62 -3.97 -1.57
CA ILE A 103 -5.88 -3.25 -1.71
C ILE A 103 -6.35 -2.82 -0.32
N GLU A 104 -6.98 -1.66 -0.26
CA GLU A 104 -7.63 -1.13 0.93
C GLU A 104 -9.09 -0.75 0.65
N TRP A 105 -9.93 -0.91 1.68
CA TRP A 105 -11.34 -0.57 1.69
C TRP A 105 -11.65 0.39 2.83
N LEU A 106 -12.08 1.59 2.47
CA LEU A 106 -12.54 2.60 3.40
C LEU A 106 -14.03 2.42 3.69
N VAL A 107 -14.36 2.35 4.98
CA VAL A 107 -15.71 2.34 5.53
C VAL A 107 -15.89 3.58 6.42
N PRO A 108 -16.77 4.52 6.06
CA PRO A 108 -17.03 5.71 6.86
C PRO A 108 -17.64 5.37 8.23
N ALA A 109 -17.24 6.10 9.26
CA ALA A 109 -17.69 5.95 10.65
C ALA A 109 -17.86 7.34 11.31
N GLY A 110 -18.95 8.03 10.95
CA GLY A 110 -19.16 9.42 11.33
C GLY A 110 -18.11 10.34 10.70
N ASP A 111 -17.42 11.13 11.52
CA ASP A 111 -16.32 12.01 11.10
C ASP A 111 -14.98 11.27 10.94
N THR A 112 -14.94 9.99 11.34
CA THR A 112 -13.78 9.10 11.17
C THR A 112 -14.06 8.05 10.10
N ALA A 113 -13.06 7.21 9.80
CA ALA A 113 -13.23 6.05 8.95
C ALA A 113 -12.44 4.87 9.48
N PHE A 114 -12.93 3.68 9.18
CA PHE A 114 -12.15 2.45 9.21
C PHE A 114 -11.58 2.18 7.83
N ILE A 115 -10.33 1.73 7.76
CA ILE A 115 -9.75 1.19 6.54
C ILE A 115 -9.29 -0.24 6.80
N PHE A 116 -9.79 -1.16 6.00
CA PHE A 116 -9.40 -2.55 6.00
C PHE A 116 -8.49 -2.81 4.80
N SER A 117 -7.27 -3.24 5.05
CA SER A 117 -6.27 -3.45 4.01
C SER A 117 -5.74 -4.87 4.05
N ALA A 118 -5.51 -5.46 2.89
CA ALA A 118 -4.86 -6.75 2.74
C ALA A 118 -3.89 -6.69 1.57
N GLY A 119 -2.74 -7.33 1.70
CA GLY A 119 -1.69 -7.27 0.68
C GLY A 119 -0.59 -8.30 0.87
N ALA A 120 0.38 -8.24 -0.03
CA ALA A 120 1.61 -9.00 0.05
C ALA A 120 2.78 -8.06 0.35
N PHE A 121 3.83 -8.60 0.96
CA PHE A 121 5.06 -7.88 1.19
C PHE A 121 6.27 -8.79 0.97
N ALA A 122 7.43 -8.17 0.80
CA ALA A 122 8.73 -8.82 0.77
C ALA A 122 9.61 -8.22 1.87
N ARG A 123 10.20 -9.09 2.69
CA ARG A 123 11.14 -8.72 3.74
C ARG A 123 12.56 -9.05 3.33
N SER A 124 13.47 -8.11 3.48
CA SER A 124 14.90 -8.37 3.36
C SER A 124 15.41 -9.07 4.63
N SER A 125 16.11 -10.18 4.45
CA SER A 125 16.73 -10.97 5.51
C SER A 125 18.17 -11.33 5.16
N ARG A 126 18.92 -11.90 6.12
CA ARG A 126 20.26 -12.44 5.87
C ARG A 126 20.30 -13.56 4.82
N PHE A 127 19.16 -14.18 4.51
CA PHE A 127 19.03 -15.26 3.53
C PHE A 127 18.43 -14.80 2.20
N GLY A 128 18.22 -13.49 2.03
CA GLY A 128 17.55 -12.90 0.87
C GLY A 128 16.13 -12.45 1.16
N TRP A 129 15.36 -12.24 0.10
CA TRP A 129 14.00 -11.73 0.17
C TRP A 129 12.99 -12.84 0.52
N GLU A 130 12.23 -12.62 1.59
CA GLU A 130 11.20 -13.54 2.06
C GLU A 130 9.81 -12.93 1.82
N PRO A 131 8.91 -13.61 1.06
CA PRO A 131 7.57 -13.10 0.81
C PRO A 131 6.62 -13.38 1.99
N GLY A 132 5.67 -12.48 2.19
CA GLY A 132 4.64 -12.58 3.22
C GLY A 132 3.32 -11.93 2.81
N ALA A 133 2.31 -12.10 3.68
CA ALA A 133 1.02 -11.46 3.58
C ALA A 133 0.78 -10.56 4.79
N ALA A 134 0.16 -9.40 4.56
CA ALA A 134 -0.16 -8.43 5.59
C ALA A 134 -1.65 -8.09 5.58
N GLY A 135 -2.20 -7.91 6.77
CA GLY A 135 -3.56 -7.41 7.00
C GLY A 135 -3.50 -6.22 7.95
N THR A 136 -4.21 -5.14 7.64
CA THR A 136 -4.19 -3.90 8.44
C THR A 136 -5.60 -3.39 8.66
N ILE A 137 -5.87 -2.93 9.89
CA ILE A 137 -7.05 -2.15 10.24
C ILE A 137 -6.55 -0.78 10.68
N PHE A 138 -6.94 0.27 9.96
CA PHE A 138 -6.72 1.64 10.35
C PHE A 138 -8.03 2.26 10.85
N TRP A 139 -7.94 3.11 11.86
CA TRP A 139 -9.05 3.91 12.36
C TRP A 139 -8.58 5.34 12.62
N GLY A 140 -9.26 6.33 12.04
CA GLY A 140 -8.94 7.73 12.23
C GLY A 140 -9.61 8.67 11.25
N SER A 141 -9.08 9.87 11.11
CA SER A 141 -9.56 10.85 10.13
C SER A 141 -9.13 10.45 8.72
N ARG A 142 -10.08 10.40 7.79
CA ARG A 142 -9.88 10.17 6.35
C ARG A 142 -10.93 10.95 5.54
N SER A 143 -10.90 12.27 5.72
CA SER A 143 -11.90 13.17 5.15
C SER A 143 -11.70 13.34 3.63
N PHE A 144 -12.82 13.46 2.92
CA PHE A 144 -12.78 13.76 1.49
C PHE A 144 -12.34 15.20 1.27
N ASN A 145 -11.35 15.42 0.42
CA ASN A 145 -10.90 16.76 0.08
C ASN A 145 -11.61 17.28 -1.18
N TYR A 146 -12.43 18.32 -1.03
CA TYR A 146 -13.17 18.95 -2.12
C TYR A 146 -12.32 19.92 -2.98
N HIS A 147 -11.12 20.27 -2.50
CA HIS A 147 -10.27 21.31 -3.10
C HIS A 147 -8.95 20.76 -3.65
N SER A 148 -8.62 19.51 -3.36
CA SER A 148 -7.39 18.86 -3.82
C SER A 148 -7.63 17.36 -3.98
N THR A 149 -6.82 16.73 -4.83
CA THR A 149 -6.71 15.27 -4.91
C THR A 149 -5.95 14.69 -3.73
N TYR A 150 -5.26 15.50 -2.92
CA TYR A 150 -4.56 15.03 -1.73
C TYR A 150 -5.48 15.02 -0.50
N SER A 151 -5.65 13.86 0.13
CA SER A 151 -6.47 13.66 1.33
C SER A 151 -5.58 13.51 2.55
N LEU A 152 -5.87 14.31 3.59
CA LEU A 152 -5.17 14.25 4.86
C LEU A 152 -5.68 13.07 5.70
N GLY A 153 -4.76 12.36 6.34
CA GLY A 153 -5.09 11.26 7.26
C GLY A 153 -4.34 11.29 8.60
N LEU A 154 -5.04 11.05 9.70
CA LEU A 154 -4.42 10.84 11.01
C LEU A 154 -5.19 9.78 11.77
N GLY A 155 -4.51 8.75 12.27
CA GLY A 155 -5.20 7.71 13.02
C GLY A 155 -4.28 6.64 13.61
N LEU A 156 -4.93 5.63 14.17
CA LEU A 156 -4.32 4.44 14.72
C LEU A 156 -4.40 3.32 13.69
N PHE A 157 -3.43 2.41 13.70
CA PHE A 157 -3.49 1.19 12.92
C PHE A 157 -3.06 -0.02 13.73
N LEU A 158 -3.68 -1.16 13.43
CA LEU A 158 -3.30 -2.48 13.86
C LEU A 158 -2.98 -3.32 12.62
N GLN A 159 -1.77 -3.84 12.53
CA GLN A 159 -1.30 -4.62 11.40
C GLN A 159 -0.81 -6.00 11.86
N GLY A 160 -1.26 -7.05 11.18
CA GLY A 160 -0.70 -8.39 11.28
C GLY A 160 0.16 -8.70 10.06
N ARG A 161 1.32 -9.31 10.25
CA ARG A 161 2.20 -9.78 9.17
C ARG A 161 2.48 -11.27 9.32
N TYR A 162 2.47 -11.98 8.20
CA TYR A 162 2.66 -13.43 8.15
C TYR A 162 3.61 -13.80 7.01
N GLY A 163 4.76 -14.38 7.35
CA GLY A 163 5.70 -14.92 6.37
C GLY A 163 5.15 -16.19 5.72
N LEU A 164 5.12 -16.23 4.38
CA LEU A 164 4.59 -17.34 3.59
C LEU A 164 5.68 -18.33 3.17
N ALA A 165 6.91 -17.86 3.01
CA ALA A 165 8.08 -18.67 2.68
C ALA A 165 9.33 -18.08 3.34
N GLY A 166 10.38 -18.90 3.45
CA GLY A 166 11.62 -18.53 4.13
C GLY A 166 11.77 -19.19 5.50
N GLU A 167 13.01 -19.28 5.97
CA GLU A 167 13.34 -19.91 7.26
C GLU A 167 12.87 -19.05 8.44
N GLY A 168 12.69 -17.74 8.24
CA GLY A 168 12.36 -16.79 9.30
C GLY A 168 10.97 -16.94 9.92
N ARG A 169 10.03 -17.69 9.30
CA ARG A 169 8.64 -17.95 9.77
C ARG A 169 7.96 -16.74 10.44
N GLN A 170 8.11 -15.55 9.85
CA GLN A 170 7.65 -14.27 10.40
C GLN A 170 6.18 -14.32 10.81
N SER A 171 5.86 -13.78 11.99
CA SER A 171 4.49 -13.64 12.47
C SER A 171 4.49 -12.52 13.47
N ASP A 172 3.99 -11.37 13.06
CA ASP A 172 4.15 -10.13 13.82
C ASP A 172 2.79 -9.45 13.99
N ALA A 173 2.63 -8.75 15.11
CA ALA A 173 1.49 -7.88 15.38
C ALA A 173 2.00 -6.48 15.73
N ILE A 174 1.55 -5.48 14.99
CA ILE A 174 2.06 -4.11 15.05
C ILE A 174 0.89 -3.19 15.38
N LEU A 175 1.07 -2.32 16.38
CA LEU A 175 0.14 -1.26 16.75
C LEU A 175 0.87 0.07 16.67
N GLY A 176 0.24 1.07 16.05
CA GLY A 176 0.87 2.38 15.91
C GLY A 176 -0.07 3.48 15.48
N VAL A 177 0.54 4.61 15.15
CA VAL A 177 -0.11 5.77 14.56
C VAL A 177 0.34 5.92 13.11
N GLN A 178 -0.57 6.38 12.26
CA GLN A 178 -0.28 6.86 10.92
C GLN A 178 -0.55 8.36 10.88
N ILE A 179 0.47 9.14 10.51
CA ILE A 179 0.46 10.60 10.45
C ILE A 179 0.71 11.00 9.01
N ASP A 180 -0.17 11.82 8.45
CA ASP A 180 0.00 12.36 7.10
C ASP A 180 1.33 13.13 6.93
N LEU A 181 2.01 12.91 5.81
CA LEU A 181 3.27 13.60 5.51
C LEU A 181 3.08 15.11 5.38
N GLN A 182 1.92 15.60 4.96
CA GLN A 182 1.67 17.03 4.89
C GLN A 182 1.65 17.65 6.29
N TYR A 183 1.09 16.98 7.30
CA TYR A 183 1.18 17.46 8.69
C TYR A 183 2.64 17.55 9.17
N LEU A 184 3.47 16.58 8.79
CA LEU A 184 4.89 16.58 9.12
C LEU A 184 5.68 17.65 8.35
N ALA A 185 5.22 18.02 7.15
CA ALA A 185 5.86 19.04 6.32
C ALA A 185 5.56 20.48 6.79
N LEU A 186 4.41 20.73 7.44
CA LEU A 186 3.97 22.08 7.82
C LEU A 186 5.03 22.90 8.57
N PRO A 187 5.72 22.39 9.62
CA PRO A 187 6.73 23.18 10.33
C PRO A 187 7.89 23.62 9.44
N PHE A 188 8.31 22.76 8.49
CA PHE A 188 9.40 23.05 7.57
C PHE A 188 8.98 24.07 6.51
N LEU A 189 7.74 23.98 6.01
CA LEU A 189 7.18 24.95 5.09
C LEU A 189 7.11 26.34 5.72
N PHE A 190 6.62 26.43 6.97
CA PHE A 190 6.58 27.71 7.68
C PHE A 190 7.97 28.27 7.97
N ALA A 191 8.93 27.43 8.39
CA ALA A 191 10.30 27.87 8.58
C ALA A 191 10.93 28.36 7.28
N TYR A 192 10.70 27.66 6.16
CA TYR A 192 11.17 28.08 4.85
C TYR A 192 10.59 29.42 4.43
N GLU A 193 9.26 29.61 4.57
CA GLU A 193 8.61 30.89 4.26
C GLU A 193 9.11 32.03 5.15
N ALA A 194 9.37 31.77 6.43
CA ALA A 194 9.87 32.77 7.37
C ALA A 194 11.31 33.21 7.07
N ILE A 195 12.12 32.36 6.43
CA ILE A 195 13.51 32.68 6.04
C ILE A 195 13.58 33.34 4.66
N THR A 196 12.59 33.07 3.79
CA THR A 196 12.60 33.53 2.38
C THR A 196 11.74 34.76 2.12
N ARG A 197 10.96 35.22 3.11
CA ARG A 197 10.24 36.50 3.08
C ARG A 197 10.96 37.55 3.91
#